data_AF-A0A7V4UIR0-F1
#
_entry.id   AF-A0A7V4UIR0-F1
#
_cell.length_a   1.000
_cell.length_b   1.000
_cell.length_c   1.000
_cell.angle_alpha   90.00
_cell.angle_beta   90.00
_cell.angle_gamma   90.00
#
_symmetry.space_group_name_H-M   'P 1'
#
loop_
_entity.id
_entity.type
_entity.pdbx_description
1 polymer ?
#
loop_
_entity_poly.entity_id
_entity_poly.type
_entity_poly.pdbx_seq_one_letter_code
_entity_poly.pdbx_strand_id
1 'polypeptide(L)'
;MGETELTKGGNKITKAIKRWRWLWIGVLILVFFVLPFSLYFFSPARKIADSFLKRLPYPVAIIFPWRIVSSKDLLVSLDSVKKYYQSPDFAKINLRVDFSTPEGQKRLKIKEKDILDKLIEDQIIQKICHEQGIKVTDGEIQEKLLSVLKNVDDSKVFIDNLRKTYGWGVAEYKNNVIKNQLYLEKLIQSYLKDNEETKAAFQRASKALAELKSDNSNFSEVAAKYSEGESASSGGKLGWMKREFLVKEVDEAIGELKAGERTGIVESSLGYHIVLLEERRLVENAGEKSEEVKISQIFIRSNSFISWLQEQKSKQKVWIITKEYFWDQKEARVRFSDPEMDQKEFFYRIKADGDPSV
;
A
#
# COMPACT_ATOMS: atom_id res chain seq x y z
N MET A 1 -39.72 0.46 58.35
CA MET A 1 -39.55 -0.62 57.34
C MET A 1 -39.78 -0.05 55.93
N GLY A 2 -38.93 0.87 55.44
CA GLY A 2 -39.19 1.57 54.17
C GLY A 2 -37.97 1.86 53.27
N GLU A 3 -36.74 1.70 53.76
CA GLU A 3 -35.53 2.02 52.95
C GLU A 3 -34.93 0.83 52.19
N THR A 4 -35.34 -0.40 52.47
CA THR A 4 -34.78 -1.61 51.85
C THR A 4 -35.47 -2.04 50.54
N GLU A 5 -36.60 -1.44 50.16
CA GLU A 5 -37.30 -1.77 48.90
C GLU A 5 -36.89 -0.91 47.70
N LEU A 6 -36.54 0.36 47.93
CA LEU A 6 -36.15 1.30 46.85
C LEU A 6 -34.79 0.94 46.21
N THR A 7 -33.85 0.39 46.98
CA THR A 7 -32.53 -0.02 46.48
C THR A 7 -32.55 -1.35 45.71
N LYS A 8 -33.49 -2.26 46.03
CA LYS A 8 -33.73 -3.50 45.28
C LYS A 8 -34.40 -3.24 43.93
N GLY A 9 -35.27 -2.24 43.83
CA GLY A 9 -35.93 -1.82 42.59
C GLY A 9 -34.94 -1.25 41.56
N GLY A 10 -34.08 -0.32 41.96
CA GLY A 10 -33.07 0.30 41.09
C GLY A 10 -32.02 -0.68 40.54
N ASN A 11 -31.61 -1.67 41.34
CA ASN A 11 -30.65 -2.71 40.92
C ASN A 11 -31.28 -3.75 39.96
N LYS A 12 -32.60 -3.99 40.05
CA LYS A 12 -33.34 -4.81 39.08
C LYS A 12 -33.52 -4.10 37.74
N ILE A 13 -33.84 -2.80 37.75
CA ILE A 13 -34.04 -2.00 36.53
C ILE A 13 -32.72 -1.85 35.76
N THR A 14 -31.61 -1.57 36.44
CA THR A 14 -30.28 -1.46 35.80
C THR A 14 -29.79 -2.80 35.22
N LYS A 15 -30.04 -3.93 35.91
CA LYS A 15 -29.78 -5.27 35.35
C LYS A 15 -30.68 -5.60 34.15
N ALA A 16 -31.94 -5.19 34.17
CA ALA A 16 -32.87 -5.39 33.06
C ALA A 16 -32.44 -4.58 31.82
N ILE A 17 -32.08 -3.31 31.99
CA ILE A 17 -31.57 -2.46 30.90
C ILE A 17 -30.26 -3.02 30.34
N LYS A 18 -29.34 -3.51 31.19
CA LYS A 18 -28.08 -4.14 30.75
C LYS A 18 -28.35 -5.44 29.98
N ARG A 19 -29.30 -6.28 30.41
CA ARG A 19 -29.73 -7.50 29.69
C ARG A 19 -30.35 -7.18 28.33
N TRP A 20 -31.23 -6.19 28.26
CA TRP A 20 -31.84 -5.74 27.00
C TRP A 20 -30.79 -5.17 26.06
N ARG A 21 -29.79 -4.45 26.56
CA ARG A 21 -28.67 -3.95 25.75
C ARG A 21 -27.85 -5.08 25.12
N TRP A 22 -27.56 -6.16 25.86
CA TRP A 22 -26.88 -7.34 25.31
C TRP A 22 -27.75 -8.14 24.34
N LEU A 23 -29.06 -8.21 24.57
CA LEU A 23 -30.02 -8.78 23.62
C LEU A 23 -30.06 -7.97 22.32
N TRP A 24 -30.10 -6.64 22.38
CA TRP A 24 -30.05 -5.77 21.21
C TRP A 24 -28.71 -5.83 20.48
N ILE A 25 -27.58 -5.90 21.19
CA ILE A 25 -26.26 -6.14 20.59
C ILE A 25 -26.23 -7.52 19.91
N GLY A 26 -26.78 -8.55 20.55
CA GLY A 26 -26.91 -9.90 19.98
C GLY A 26 -27.79 -9.94 18.73
N VAL A 27 -28.92 -9.22 18.72
CA VAL A 27 -29.81 -9.08 17.57
C VAL A 27 -29.14 -8.28 16.46
N LEU A 28 -28.40 -7.21 16.78
CA LEU A 28 -27.61 -6.46 15.78
C LEU A 28 -26.50 -7.33 15.19
N ILE A 29 -25.80 -8.12 16.00
CA ILE A 29 -24.81 -9.10 15.50
C ILE A 29 -25.50 -10.14 14.62
N LEU A 30 -26.68 -10.63 15.02
CA LEU A 30 -27.43 -11.61 14.24
C LEU A 30 -27.87 -11.03 12.89
N VAL A 31 -28.40 -9.81 12.87
CA VAL A 31 -28.97 -9.16 11.67
C VAL A 31 -27.90 -8.60 10.75
N PHE A 32 -26.81 -8.04 11.28
CA PHE A 32 -25.76 -7.41 10.48
C PHE A 32 -24.57 -8.32 10.17
N PHE A 33 -24.36 -9.38 10.96
CA PHE A 33 -23.23 -10.29 10.75
C PHE A 33 -23.69 -11.74 10.46
N VAL A 34 -24.56 -12.35 11.27
CA VAL A 34 -24.88 -13.80 11.14
C VAL A 34 -25.82 -14.12 9.97
N LEU A 35 -26.92 -13.38 9.81
CA LEU A 35 -27.91 -13.56 8.74
C LEU A 35 -27.31 -13.26 7.35
N PRO A 36 -26.55 -12.16 7.15
CA PRO A 36 -25.86 -11.91 5.88
C PRO A 36 -24.77 -12.95 5.60
N PHE A 37 -24.03 -13.38 6.62
CA PHE A 37 -23.04 -14.47 6.50
C PHE A 37 -23.70 -15.78 6.06
N SER A 38 -24.82 -16.15 6.69
CA SER A 38 -25.60 -17.34 6.31
C SER A 38 -26.17 -17.23 4.90
N LEU A 39 -26.66 -16.06 4.50
CA LEU A 39 -27.16 -15.84 3.14
C LEU A 39 -26.04 -15.90 2.10
N TYR A 40 -24.83 -15.43 2.42
CA TYR A 40 -23.67 -15.50 1.54
C TYR A 40 -23.10 -16.92 1.40
N PHE A 41 -22.99 -17.68 2.50
CA PHE A 41 -22.40 -19.02 2.49
C PHE A 41 -23.38 -20.15 2.14
N PHE A 42 -24.69 -19.99 2.43
CA PHE A 42 -25.67 -21.09 2.34
C PHE A 42 -26.91 -20.82 1.48
N SER A 43 -27.19 -19.59 1.02
CA SER A 43 -28.41 -19.32 0.22
C SER A 43 -28.20 -19.57 -1.28
N PRO A 44 -29.09 -20.34 -1.96
CA PRO A 44 -29.07 -20.50 -3.41
C PRO A 44 -29.49 -19.23 -4.18
N ALA A 45 -30.07 -18.24 -3.50
CA ALA A 45 -30.59 -17.01 -4.10
C ALA A 45 -29.49 -15.93 -4.24
N ARG A 46 -28.48 -16.18 -5.09
CA ARG A 46 -27.34 -15.26 -5.34
C ARG A 46 -27.76 -13.82 -5.67
N LYS A 47 -28.86 -13.59 -6.39
CA LYS A 47 -29.28 -12.25 -6.87
C LYS A 47 -29.76 -11.28 -5.77
N ILE A 48 -30.45 -11.77 -4.73
CA ILE A 48 -30.95 -10.94 -3.62
C ILE A 48 -29.82 -10.65 -2.64
N ALA A 49 -28.97 -11.66 -2.36
CA ALA A 49 -27.74 -11.50 -1.61
C ALA A 49 -26.83 -10.46 -2.31
N ASP A 50 -26.58 -10.58 -3.61
CA ASP A 50 -25.71 -9.64 -4.35
C ASP A 50 -26.24 -8.19 -4.35
N SER A 51 -27.56 -7.98 -4.35
CA SER A 51 -28.13 -6.61 -4.37
C SER A 51 -28.14 -5.95 -2.99
N PHE A 52 -28.32 -6.74 -1.93
CA PHE A 52 -28.30 -6.27 -0.54
C PHE A 52 -26.86 -6.13 0.00
N LEU A 53 -25.97 -7.05 -0.37
CA LEU A 53 -24.55 -7.05 0.00
C LEU A 53 -23.74 -5.95 -0.68
N LYS A 54 -24.17 -5.46 -1.86
CA LYS A 54 -23.57 -4.29 -2.52
C LYS A 54 -23.70 -2.98 -1.73
N ARG A 55 -24.64 -2.90 -0.79
CA ARG A 55 -24.90 -1.69 0.02
C ARG A 55 -24.33 -1.76 1.44
N LEU A 56 -23.87 -2.93 1.89
CA LEU A 56 -23.33 -3.15 3.23
C LEU A 56 -21.80 -3.34 3.17
N PRO A 57 -21.01 -2.58 3.94
CA PRO A 57 -19.55 -2.73 3.99
C PRO A 57 -19.18 -3.99 4.78
N TYR A 58 -19.27 -5.15 4.14
CA TYR A 58 -18.91 -6.44 4.73
C TYR A 58 -17.37 -6.55 4.87
N PRO A 59 -16.81 -7.13 5.95
CA PRO A 59 -15.38 -7.30 6.09
C PRO A 59 -14.83 -8.26 5.01
N VAL A 60 -13.84 -7.82 4.24
CA VAL A 60 -13.08 -8.69 3.32
C VAL A 60 -11.82 -9.25 3.99
N ALA A 61 -11.26 -8.49 4.93
CA ALA A 61 -10.18 -8.95 5.80
C ALA A 61 -10.36 -8.42 7.22
N ILE A 62 -9.94 -9.21 8.21
CA ILE A 62 -9.96 -8.87 9.62
C ILE A 62 -8.52 -8.94 10.13
N ILE A 63 -8.02 -7.82 10.65
CA ILE A 63 -6.75 -7.71 11.36
C ILE A 63 -7.08 -7.72 12.86
N PHE A 64 -6.77 -8.83 13.52
CA PHE A 64 -7.22 -9.05 14.91
C PHE A 64 -6.59 -8.04 15.89
N PRO A 65 -7.34 -7.58 16.91
CA PRO A 65 -8.71 -7.99 17.25
C PRO A 65 -9.82 -7.09 16.68
N TRP A 66 -9.51 -5.89 16.18
CA TRP A 66 -10.53 -4.84 15.99
C TRP A 66 -10.46 -4.07 14.66
N ARG A 67 -9.53 -4.42 13.76
CA ARG A 67 -9.33 -3.71 12.50
C ARG A 67 -9.89 -4.53 11.34
N ILE A 68 -10.51 -3.86 10.38
CA ILE A 68 -11.15 -4.50 9.24
C ILE A 68 -10.81 -3.75 7.96
N VAL A 69 -10.73 -4.49 6.86
CA VAL A 69 -10.83 -3.93 5.51
C VAL A 69 -12.23 -4.27 5.01
N SER A 70 -12.97 -3.26 4.54
CA SER A 70 -14.34 -3.48 4.06
C SER A 70 -14.40 -3.74 2.56
N SER A 71 -15.45 -4.42 2.12
CA SER A 71 -15.76 -4.64 0.70
C SER A 71 -15.92 -3.32 -0.05
N LYS A 72 -16.41 -2.27 0.61
CA LYS A 72 -16.53 -0.93 0.05
C LYS A 72 -15.15 -0.38 -0.31
N ASP A 73 -14.17 -0.46 0.60
CA ASP A 73 -12.82 0.07 0.37
C ASP A 73 -12.12 -0.64 -0.78
N LEU A 74 -12.25 -1.97 -0.84
CA LEU A 74 -11.69 -2.79 -1.91
C LEU A 74 -12.35 -2.48 -3.26
N LEU A 75 -13.69 -2.48 -3.33
CA LEU A 75 -14.42 -2.26 -4.59
C LEU A 75 -14.23 -0.86 -5.14
N VAL A 76 -14.24 0.16 -4.27
CA VAL A 76 -13.99 1.54 -4.67
C VAL A 76 -12.58 1.69 -5.24
N SER A 77 -11.57 1.10 -4.58
CA SER A 77 -10.19 1.16 -5.07
C SER A 77 -10.01 0.37 -6.38
N LEU A 78 -10.67 -0.78 -6.52
CA LEU A 78 -10.63 -1.59 -7.73
C LEU A 78 -11.33 -0.90 -8.92
N ASP A 79 -12.43 -0.19 -8.68
CA ASP A 79 -13.11 0.59 -9.71
C ASP A 79 -12.23 1.73 -10.24
N SER A 80 -11.47 2.40 -9.37
CA SER A 80 -10.47 3.40 -9.78
C SER A 80 -9.42 2.79 -10.73
N VAL A 81 -8.91 1.60 -10.38
CA VAL A 81 -7.95 0.89 -11.22
C VAL A 81 -8.55 0.52 -12.57
N LYS A 82 -9.78 0.00 -12.60
CA LYS A 82 -10.46 -0.34 -13.86
C LYS A 82 -10.60 0.87 -14.77
N LYS A 83 -11.09 1.99 -14.22
CA LYS A 83 -11.25 3.25 -14.97
C LYS A 83 -9.92 3.76 -15.53
N TYR A 84 -8.86 3.69 -14.74
CA TYR A 84 -7.53 4.09 -15.16
C TYR A 84 -7.02 3.28 -16.36
N TYR A 85 -7.02 1.94 -16.25
CA TYR A 85 -6.51 1.07 -17.33
C TYR A 85 -7.43 0.94 -18.54
N GLN A 86 -8.71 1.31 -18.41
CA GLN A 86 -9.66 1.36 -19.53
C GLN A 86 -9.74 2.74 -20.19
N SER A 87 -9.03 3.74 -19.67
CA SER A 87 -9.08 5.10 -20.19
C SER A 87 -8.46 5.22 -21.60
N PRO A 88 -8.94 6.15 -22.45
CA PRO A 88 -8.47 6.30 -23.81
C PRO A 88 -6.98 6.64 -23.93
N ASP A 89 -6.38 7.25 -22.91
CA ASP A 89 -4.96 7.64 -22.95
C ASP A 89 -4.02 6.44 -22.91
N PHE A 90 -4.43 5.34 -22.26
CA PHE A 90 -3.67 4.08 -22.28
C PHE A 90 -3.76 3.34 -23.61
N ALA A 91 -4.83 3.56 -24.38
CA ALA A 91 -4.93 3.04 -25.75
C ALA A 91 -3.87 3.67 -26.67
N LYS A 92 -3.52 4.95 -26.45
CA LYS A 92 -2.53 5.66 -27.28
C LYS A 92 -1.10 5.17 -27.10
N ILE A 93 -0.82 4.48 -26.00
CA ILE A 93 0.50 3.93 -25.66
C ILE A 93 0.49 2.39 -25.61
N ASN A 94 -0.52 1.73 -26.18
CA ASN A 94 -0.66 0.26 -26.21
C ASN A 94 -0.58 -0.40 -24.81
N LEU A 95 -1.09 0.27 -23.78
CA LEU A 95 -1.12 -0.22 -22.40
C LEU A 95 -2.55 -0.29 -21.84
N ARG A 96 -3.56 -0.19 -22.71
CA ARG A 96 -4.95 -0.45 -22.32
C ARG A 96 -5.06 -1.92 -21.91
N VAL A 97 -5.92 -2.19 -20.93
CA VAL A 97 -6.24 -3.56 -20.54
C VAL A 97 -7.74 -3.78 -20.70
N ASP A 98 -8.11 -4.64 -21.65
CA ASP A 98 -9.46 -5.18 -21.70
C ASP A 98 -9.66 -6.29 -20.66
N PHE A 99 -10.22 -5.90 -19.52
CA PHE A 99 -10.63 -6.81 -18.47
C PHE A 99 -11.75 -7.79 -18.86
N SER A 100 -12.32 -7.73 -20.08
CA SER A 100 -13.30 -8.73 -20.55
C SER A 100 -12.65 -10.04 -20.99
N THR A 101 -11.37 -10.01 -21.36
CA THR A 101 -10.59 -11.17 -21.82
C THR A 101 -10.17 -12.08 -20.65
N PRO A 102 -9.87 -13.37 -20.88
CA PRO A 102 -9.32 -14.26 -19.84
C PRO A 102 -8.03 -13.72 -19.21
N GLU A 103 -7.13 -13.18 -20.02
CA GLU A 103 -5.86 -12.58 -19.59
C GLU A 103 -6.11 -11.30 -18.78
N GLY A 104 -6.98 -10.43 -19.26
CA GLY A 104 -7.41 -9.23 -18.55
C GLY A 104 -8.02 -9.56 -17.18
N GLN A 105 -8.87 -10.58 -17.07
CA GLN A 105 -9.41 -11.02 -15.79
C GLN A 105 -8.32 -11.48 -14.81
N LYS A 106 -7.30 -12.20 -15.28
CA LYS A 106 -6.14 -12.59 -14.45
C LYS A 106 -5.38 -11.36 -13.95
N ARG A 107 -5.12 -10.37 -14.83
CA ARG A 107 -4.49 -9.10 -14.43
C ARG A 107 -5.34 -8.32 -13.42
N LEU A 108 -6.66 -8.29 -13.62
CA LEU A 108 -7.58 -7.64 -12.70
C LEU A 108 -7.51 -8.29 -11.31
N LYS A 109 -7.42 -9.62 -11.25
CA LYS A 109 -7.25 -10.36 -9.99
C LYS A 109 -5.93 -10.04 -9.29
N ILE A 110 -4.85 -9.86 -10.06
CA ILE A 110 -3.56 -9.39 -9.52
C ILE A 110 -3.69 -7.99 -8.92
N LYS A 111 -4.38 -7.07 -9.62
CA LYS A 111 -4.64 -5.73 -9.09
C LYS A 111 -5.54 -5.73 -7.86
N GLU A 112 -6.59 -6.55 -7.84
CA GLU A 112 -7.46 -6.74 -6.67
C GLU A 112 -6.65 -7.22 -5.46
N LYS A 113 -5.75 -8.19 -5.67
CA LYS A 113 -4.81 -8.67 -4.64
C LYS A 113 -3.90 -7.56 -4.11
N ASP A 114 -3.27 -6.80 -5.00
CA ASP A 114 -2.35 -5.70 -4.64
C ASP A 114 -3.08 -4.61 -3.82
N ILE A 115 -4.31 -4.28 -4.21
CA ILE A 115 -5.16 -3.34 -3.47
C ILE A 115 -5.51 -3.90 -2.09
N LEU A 116 -5.91 -5.17 -2.01
CA LEU A 116 -6.23 -5.81 -0.73
C LEU A 116 -5.02 -5.82 0.21
N ASP A 117 -3.84 -6.13 -0.32
CA ASP A 117 -2.57 -6.10 0.42
C ASP A 117 -2.28 -4.71 0.98
N LYS A 118 -2.40 -3.67 0.14
CA LYS A 118 -2.21 -2.29 0.55
C LYS A 118 -3.20 -1.84 1.62
N LEU A 119 -4.48 -2.20 1.48
CA LEU A 119 -5.51 -1.86 2.47
C LEU A 119 -5.27 -2.55 3.81
N ILE A 120 -4.83 -3.81 3.80
CA ILE A 120 -4.44 -4.54 5.02
C ILE A 120 -3.23 -3.86 5.67
N GLU A 121 -2.21 -3.52 4.88
CA GLU A 121 -1.02 -2.82 5.36
C GLU A 121 -1.38 -1.49 6.03
N ASP A 122 -2.25 -0.68 5.41
CA ASP A 122 -2.71 0.59 6.00
C ASP A 122 -3.40 0.37 7.35
N GLN A 123 -4.23 -0.66 7.48
CA GLN A 123 -4.86 -0.99 8.77
C GLN A 123 -3.85 -1.48 9.81
N ILE A 124 -2.84 -2.23 9.41
CA ILE A 124 -1.74 -2.67 10.29
C ILE A 124 -0.93 -1.46 10.77
N ILE A 125 -0.53 -0.55 9.88
CA ILE A 125 0.19 0.67 10.25
C ILE A 125 -0.61 1.49 11.24
N GLN A 126 -1.91 1.72 10.97
CA GLN A 126 -2.78 2.44 11.90
C GLN A 126 -2.93 1.73 13.25
N LYS A 127 -2.94 0.39 13.28
CA LYS A 127 -2.96 -0.41 14.51
C LYS A 127 -1.68 -0.21 15.31
N ILE A 128 -0.52 -0.34 14.67
CA ILE A 128 0.80 -0.14 15.31
C ILE A 128 0.90 1.28 15.88
N CYS A 129 0.52 2.29 15.10
CA CYS A 129 0.47 3.68 15.56
C CYS A 129 -0.39 3.84 16.81
N HIS A 130 -1.60 3.28 16.81
CA HIS A 130 -2.48 3.34 17.98
C HIS A 130 -1.87 2.63 19.21
N GLU A 131 -1.23 1.48 19.02
CA GLU A 131 -0.54 0.75 20.09
C GLU A 131 0.65 1.53 20.66
N GLN A 132 1.33 2.33 19.84
CA GLN A 132 2.41 3.23 20.25
C GLN A 132 1.92 4.61 20.74
N GLY A 133 0.59 4.83 20.80
CA GLY A 133 0.02 6.13 21.19
C GLY A 133 0.16 7.25 20.16
N ILE A 134 0.58 6.92 18.93
CA ILE A 134 0.68 7.84 17.79
C ILE A 134 -0.71 8.11 17.25
N LYS A 135 -1.10 9.39 17.23
CA LYS A 135 -2.40 9.86 16.73
C LYS A 135 -2.21 10.80 15.55
N VAL A 136 -3.09 10.69 14.56
CA VAL A 136 -3.26 11.67 13.47
C VAL A 136 -4.55 12.44 13.76
N THR A 137 -4.45 13.77 13.80
CA THR A 137 -5.58 14.66 14.10
C THR A 137 -6.23 15.18 12.82
N ASP A 138 -7.50 15.60 12.92
CA ASP A 138 -8.20 16.21 11.79
C ASP A 138 -7.57 17.53 11.33
N GLY A 139 -6.94 18.26 12.27
CA GLY A 139 -6.17 19.48 11.97
C GLY A 139 -4.99 19.18 11.04
N GLU A 140 -4.20 18.16 11.36
CA GLU A 140 -3.05 17.75 10.52
C GLU A 140 -3.50 17.25 9.13
N ILE A 141 -4.62 16.52 9.07
CA ILE A 141 -5.21 16.09 7.79
C ILE A 141 -5.62 17.31 6.96
N GLN A 142 -6.22 18.32 7.59
CA GLN A 142 -6.63 19.55 6.91
C GLN A 142 -5.43 20.35 6.42
N GLU A 143 -4.39 20.51 7.24
CA GLU A 143 -3.15 21.19 6.87
C GLU A 143 -2.46 20.51 5.70
N LYS A 144 -2.34 19.16 5.74
CA LYS A 144 -1.76 18.39 4.63
C LYS A 144 -2.60 18.55 3.37
N LEU A 145 -3.94 18.51 3.45
CA LEU A 145 -4.79 18.78 2.29
C LEU A 145 -4.54 20.17 1.71
N LEU A 146 -4.49 21.21 2.56
CA LEU A 146 -4.22 22.58 2.11
C LEU A 146 -2.85 22.69 1.43
N SER A 147 -1.83 21.98 1.92
CA SER A 147 -0.52 21.94 1.28
C SER A 147 -0.57 21.31 -0.11
N VAL A 148 -1.34 20.23 -0.29
CA VAL A 148 -1.55 19.59 -1.60
C VAL A 148 -2.27 20.55 -2.54
N LEU A 149 -3.35 21.18 -2.08
CA LEU A 149 -4.14 22.09 -2.92
C LEU A 149 -3.39 23.38 -3.31
N LYS A 150 -2.45 23.86 -2.48
CA LYS A 150 -1.58 25.00 -2.82
C LYS A 150 -0.60 24.69 -3.94
N ASN A 151 -0.16 23.43 -4.03
CA ASN A 151 0.80 23.00 -5.04
C ASN A 151 0.12 22.60 -6.36
N VAL A 152 -1.20 22.74 -6.46
CA VAL A 152 -1.95 22.51 -7.68
C VAL A 152 -2.48 23.84 -8.20
N ASP A 153 -2.26 24.11 -9.48
CA ASP A 153 -2.65 25.38 -10.13
C ASP A 153 -4.15 25.68 -9.98
N ASP A 154 -5.00 24.65 -10.09
CA ASP A 154 -6.44 24.77 -9.90
C ASP A 154 -7.00 23.63 -9.02
N SER A 155 -7.32 23.99 -7.78
CA SER A 155 -7.94 23.08 -6.79
C SER A 155 -9.27 22.46 -7.25
N LYS A 156 -10.05 23.15 -8.09
CA LYS A 156 -11.30 22.63 -8.65
C LYS A 156 -11.00 21.54 -9.68
N VAL A 157 -10.02 21.78 -10.56
CA VAL A 157 -9.56 20.79 -11.53
C VAL A 157 -9.02 19.55 -10.81
N PHE A 158 -8.27 19.73 -9.73
CA PHE A 158 -7.81 18.62 -8.89
C PHE A 158 -8.97 17.76 -8.37
N ILE A 159 -9.98 18.39 -7.75
CA ILE A 159 -11.14 17.69 -7.20
C ILE A 159 -11.96 17.00 -8.30
N ASP A 160 -12.13 17.65 -9.45
CA ASP A 160 -12.80 17.07 -10.60
C ASP A 160 -12.04 15.86 -11.15
N ASN A 161 -10.70 15.93 -11.20
CA ASN A 161 -9.84 14.82 -11.61
C ASN A 161 -9.89 13.67 -10.61
N LEU A 162 -9.93 13.95 -9.30
CA LEU A 162 -10.13 12.92 -8.26
C LEU A 162 -11.43 12.15 -8.50
N ARG A 163 -12.51 12.87 -8.79
CA ARG A 163 -13.82 12.26 -9.04
C ARG A 163 -13.85 11.48 -10.35
N LYS A 164 -13.32 12.05 -11.44
CA LYS A 164 -13.33 11.42 -12.77
C LYS A 164 -12.44 10.18 -12.82
N THR A 165 -11.24 10.26 -12.24
CA THR A 165 -10.22 9.21 -12.33
C THR A 165 -10.44 8.14 -11.28
N TYR A 166 -10.66 8.54 -10.02
CA TYR A 166 -10.71 7.60 -8.89
C TYR A 166 -12.13 7.37 -8.37
N GLY A 167 -13.11 8.20 -8.76
CA GLY A 167 -14.45 8.16 -8.17
C GLY A 167 -14.51 8.73 -6.76
N TRP A 168 -13.45 9.40 -6.31
CA TRP A 168 -13.30 9.88 -4.93
C TRP A 168 -13.69 11.34 -4.79
N GLY A 169 -14.33 11.66 -3.67
CA GLY A 169 -14.44 13.02 -3.17
C GLY A 169 -13.25 13.39 -2.30
N VAL A 170 -13.28 14.62 -1.79
CA VAL A 170 -12.25 15.12 -0.87
C VAL A 170 -12.23 14.32 0.44
N ALA A 171 -13.38 13.82 0.90
CA ALA A 171 -13.48 13.03 2.12
C ALA A 171 -12.74 11.69 1.98
N GLU A 172 -12.96 10.98 0.87
CA GLU A 172 -12.27 9.73 0.56
C GLU A 172 -10.76 9.98 0.38
N TYR A 173 -10.38 11.04 -0.33
CA TYR A 173 -8.97 11.41 -0.48
C TYR A 173 -8.30 11.69 0.88
N LYS A 174 -8.97 12.42 1.77
CA LYS A 174 -8.49 12.65 3.14
C LYS A 174 -8.28 11.35 3.91
N ASN A 175 -9.24 10.44 3.89
CA ASN A 175 -9.17 9.22 4.70
C ASN A 175 -8.26 8.14 4.11
N ASN A 176 -8.26 7.97 2.79
CA ASN A 176 -7.59 6.85 2.12
C ASN A 176 -6.16 7.18 1.68
N VAL A 177 -5.87 8.47 1.46
CA VAL A 177 -4.53 8.93 1.04
C VAL A 177 -3.86 9.69 2.18
N ILE A 178 -4.39 10.86 2.54
CA ILE A 178 -3.71 11.78 3.47
C ILE A 178 -3.54 11.16 4.85
N LYS A 179 -4.60 10.59 5.42
CA LYS A 179 -4.56 10.01 6.76
C LYS A 179 -3.57 8.84 6.83
N ASN A 180 -3.61 7.93 5.85
CA ASN A 180 -2.69 6.78 5.79
C ASN A 180 -1.23 7.25 5.62
N GLN A 181 -1.00 8.24 4.75
CA GLN A 181 0.30 8.87 4.59
C GLN A 181 0.81 9.49 5.89
N LEU A 182 -0.02 10.25 6.61
CA LEU A 182 0.36 10.87 7.88
C LEU A 182 0.67 9.84 8.97
N TYR A 183 -0.07 8.73 9.02
CA TYR A 183 0.25 7.62 9.94
C TYR A 183 1.60 7.00 9.62
N LEU A 184 1.87 6.72 8.34
CA LEU A 184 3.16 6.19 7.91
C LEU A 184 4.31 7.16 8.23
N GLU A 185 4.16 8.45 7.87
CA GLU A 185 5.13 9.50 8.17
C GLU A 185 5.45 9.56 9.66
N LYS A 186 4.43 9.59 10.53
CA LYS A 186 4.62 9.61 11.98
C LYS A 186 5.22 8.33 12.53
N LEU A 187 4.88 7.18 11.98
CA LEU A 187 5.45 5.90 12.40
C LEU A 187 6.94 5.85 12.08
N ILE A 188 7.33 6.31 10.89
CA ILE A 188 8.74 6.46 10.50
C ILE A 188 9.45 7.40 11.48
N GLN A 189 8.87 8.56 11.80
CA GLN A 189 9.48 9.48 12.77
C GLN A 189 9.66 8.86 14.16
N SER A 190 8.67 8.12 14.64
CA SER A 190 8.79 7.39 15.91
C SER A 190 9.88 6.33 15.85
N TYR A 191 9.94 5.57 14.76
CA TYR A 191 10.98 4.56 14.54
C TYR A 191 12.38 5.19 14.52
N LEU A 192 12.59 6.27 13.78
CA LEU A 192 13.87 6.96 13.72
C LEU A 192 14.29 7.56 15.07
N LYS A 193 13.34 7.99 15.90
CA LYS A 193 13.64 8.49 17.25
C LYS A 193 14.23 7.41 18.15
N ASP A 194 13.73 6.18 18.02
CA ASP A 194 14.17 5.06 18.86
C ASP A 194 15.36 4.28 18.24
N ASN A 195 15.68 4.55 16.97
CA ASN A 195 16.75 3.89 16.22
C ASN A 195 17.78 4.92 15.75
N GLU A 196 18.65 5.35 16.68
CA GLU A 196 19.67 6.38 16.41
C GLU A 196 20.63 6.00 15.27
N GLU A 197 20.94 4.71 15.08
CA GLU A 197 21.73 4.23 13.95
C GLU A 197 21.03 4.50 12.61
N THR A 198 19.75 4.10 12.49
CA THR A 198 18.95 4.37 11.29
C THR A 198 18.79 5.86 11.04
N LYS A 199 18.57 6.65 12.10
CA LYS A 199 18.48 8.10 12.01
C LYS A 199 19.78 8.73 11.54
N ALA A 200 20.93 8.26 12.02
CA ALA A 200 22.24 8.70 11.56
C ALA A 200 22.46 8.34 10.08
N ALA A 201 22.08 7.13 9.66
CA ALA A 201 22.14 6.70 8.27
C ALA A 201 21.25 7.55 7.35
N PHE A 202 20.01 7.83 7.75
CA PHE A 202 19.09 8.71 7.01
C PHE A 202 19.62 10.15 6.92
N GLN A 203 20.22 10.67 7.99
CA GLN A 203 20.85 11.99 7.98
C GLN A 203 22.07 12.02 7.05
N ARG A 204 22.86 10.95 7.02
CA ARG A 204 24.00 10.80 6.10
C ARG A 204 23.51 10.79 4.64
N ALA A 205 22.43 10.06 4.35
CA ALA A 205 21.82 10.02 3.02
C ALA A 205 21.24 11.39 2.62
N SER A 206 20.57 12.07 3.54
CA SER A 206 20.07 13.43 3.35
C SER A 206 21.18 14.44 3.05
N LYS A 207 22.34 14.34 3.73
CA LYS A 207 23.51 15.16 3.45
C LYS A 207 24.10 14.87 2.06
N ALA A 208 24.24 13.61 1.69
CA ALA A 208 24.69 13.21 0.36
C ALA A 208 23.76 13.76 -0.73
N LEU A 209 22.44 13.61 -0.55
CA LEU A 209 21.44 14.12 -1.49
C LEU A 209 21.48 15.66 -1.62
N ALA A 210 21.67 16.36 -0.50
CA ALA A 210 21.79 17.81 -0.49
C ALA A 210 23.05 18.28 -1.21
N GLU A 211 24.18 17.59 -1.00
CA GLU A 211 25.43 17.87 -1.72
C GLU A 211 25.25 17.66 -3.24
N LEU A 212 24.58 16.57 -3.65
CA LEU A 212 24.19 16.30 -5.05
C LEU A 212 23.18 17.29 -5.67
N LYS A 213 22.60 18.21 -4.89
CA LYS A 213 21.73 19.28 -5.40
C LYS A 213 22.49 20.58 -5.65
N SER A 214 23.74 20.68 -5.23
CA SER A 214 24.57 21.85 -5.50
C SER A 214 25.11 21.80 -6.93
N ASP A 215 25.12 22.95 -7.62
CA ASP A 215 25.37 23.10 -9.08
C ASP A 215 26.73 22.56 -9.58
N ASN A 216 27.67 22.21 -8.68
CA ASN A 216 29.00 21.70 -9.02
C ASN A 216 29.30 20.30 -8.44
N SER A 217 28.31 19.57 -7.95
CA SER A 217 28.55 18.29 -7.29
C SER A 217 28.74 17.12 -8.27
N ASN A 218 29.90 16.46 -8.17
CA ASN A 218 30.19 15.25 -8.92
C ASN A 218 29.69 14.02 -8.16
N PHE A 219 28.82 13.20 -8.77
CA PHE A 219 28.28 12.00 -8.13
C PHE A 219 29.37 11.06 -7.61
N SER A 220 30.47 10.92 -8.36
CA SER A 220 31.61 10.08 -7.98
C SER A 220 32.27 10.55 -6.68
N GLU A 221 32.38 11.86 -6.47
CA GLU A 221 33.00 12.43 -5.27
C GLU A 221 32.09 12.29 -4.05
N VAL A 222 30.79 12.56 -4.23
CA VAL A 222 29.80 12.36 -3.17
C VAL A 222 29.69 10.87 -2.80
N ALA A 223 29.73 9.97 -3.78
CA ALA A 223 29.77 8.53 -3.55
C ALA A 223 31.01 8.14 -2.74
N ALA A 224 32.21 8.61 -3.12
CA ALA A 224 33.44 8.33 -2.38
C ALA A 224 33.40 8.84 -0.93
N LYS A 225 32.68 9.95 -0.67
CA LYS A 225 32.58 10.58 0.65
C LYS A 225 31.53 9.93 1.56
N TYR A 226 30.36 9.58 1.02
CA TYR A 226 29.21 9.16 1.83
C TYR A 226 28.86 7.68 1.72
N SER A 227 29.19 7.02 0.60
CA SER A 227 28.81 5.62 0.36
C SER A 227 29.62 4.65 1.21
N GLU A 228 28.96 3.58 1.64
CA GLU A 228 29.49 2.44 2.38
C GLU A 228 29.43 1.16 1.53
N GLY A 229 28.95 1.25 0.28
CA GLY A 229 28.94 0.15 -0.68
C GLY A 229 30.32 -0.15 -1.24
N GLU A 230 30.52 -1.36 -1.78
CA GLU A 230 31.80 -1.81 -2.33
C GLU A 230 32.32 -0.92 -3.47
N SER A 231 31.41 -0.30 -4.24
CA SER A 231 31.75 0.62 -5.31
C SER A 231 32.12 2.04 -4.84
N ALA A 232 32.05 2.36 -3.54
CA ALA A 232 32.29 3.71 -3.00
C ALA A 232 33.64 4.29 -3.45
N SER A 233 34.70 3.50 -3.34
CA SER A 233 36.07 3.88 -3.75
C SER A 233 36.20 4.13 -5.26
N SER A 234 35.30 3.56 -6.06
CA SER A 234 35.23 3.72 -7.52
C SER A 234 34.15 4.71 -7.96
N GLY A 235 33.73 5.61 -7.06
CA GLY A 235 32.73 6.63 -7.35
C GLY A 235 31.30 6.12 -7.41
N GLY A 236 31.01 4.97 -6.79
CA GLY A 236 29.70 4.34 -6.78
C GLY A 236 29.37 3.52 -8.02
N LYS A 237 30.29 3.43 -8.99
CA LYS A 237 30.04 2.77 -10.30
C LYS A 237 29.80 1.26 -10.14
N LEU A 238 28.65 0.79 -10.62
CA LEU A 238 28.30 -0.64 -10.65
C LEU A 238 28.36 -1.23 -12.07
N GLY A 239 28.38 -0.38 -13.10
CA GLY A 239 28.43 -0.82 -14.49
C GLY A 239 27.08 -1.33 -15.00
N TRP A 240 27.11 -2.12 -16.07
CA TRP A 240 25.91 -2.68 -16.69
C TRP A 240 25.36 -3.85 -15.89
N MET A 241 24.07 -3.80 -15.59
CA MET A 241 23.36 -4.86 -14.89
C MET A 241 21.94 -5.00 -15.40
N LYS A 242 21.41 -6.22 -15.38
CA LYS A 242 19.99 -6.45 -15.66
C LYS A 242 19.15 -5.87 -14.53
N ARG A 243 18.03 -5.26 -14.89
CA ARG A 243 17.11 -4.66 -13.92
C ARG A 243 16.59 -5.65 -12.87
N GLU A 244 16.41 -6.91 -13.27
CA GLU A 244 15.96 -8.00 -12.39
C GLU A 244 16.92 -8.32 -11.21
N PHE A 245 18.19 -7.90 -11.29
CA PHE A 245 19.17 -8.07 -10.22
C PHE A 245 19.25 -6.89 -9.26
N LEU A 246 18.52 -5.81 -9.53
CA LEU A 246 18.39 -4.69 -8.60
C LEU A 246 17.48 -5.08 -7.44
N VAL A 247 17.72 -4.48 -6.27
CA VAL A 247 16.72 -4.52 -5.21
C VAL A 247 15.44 -3.82 -5.70
N LYS A 248 14.28 -4.40 -5.37
CA LYS A 248 12.99 -4.02 -5.94
C LYS A 248 12.72 -2.52 -5.86
N GLU A 249 13.01 -1.89 -4.72
CA GLU A 249 12.75 -0.47 -4.49
C GLU A 249 13.63 0.43 -5.38
N VAL A 250 14.85 -0.02 -5.71
CA VAL A 250 15.73 0.68 -6.64
C VAL A 250 15.28 0.47 -8.08
N ASP A 251 14.85 -0.74 -8.44
CA ASP A 251 14.30 -1.02 -9.78
C ASP A 251 13.07 -0.15 -10.07
N GLU A 252 12.13 -0.08 -9.13
CA GLU A 252 10.93 0.76 -9.24
C GLU A 252 11.31 2.24 -9.39
N ALA A 253 12.26 2.73 -8.59
CA ALA A 253 12.71 4.12 -8.65
C ALA A 253 13.42 4.47 -9.97
N ILE A 254 14.18 3.54 -10.56
CA ILE A 254 14.88 3.75 -11.85
C ILE A 254 13.90 3.66 -13.03
N GLY A 255 12.82 2.88 -12.91
CA GLY A 255 11.84 2.68 -13.97
C GLY A 255 11.29 3.99 -14.55
N GLU A 256 11.17 5.02 -13.71
CA GLU A 256 10.65 6.34 -14.06
C GLU A 256 11.74 7.34 -14.52
N LEU A 257 13.02 7.00 -14.40
CA LEU A 257 14.14 7.90 -14.72
C LEU A 257 14.58 7.83 -16.19
N LYS A 258 15.10 8.97 -16.67
CA LYS A 258 15.88 9.07 -17.90
C LYS A 258 17.37 8.92 -17.64
N ALA A 259 18.11 8.55 -18.67
CA ALA A 259 19.57 8.55 -18.62
C ALA A 259 20.11 9.94 -18.24
N GLY A 260 21.06 9.97 -17.31
CA GLY A 260 21.61 11.18 -16.68
C GLY A 260 20.85 11.64 -15.44
N GLU A 261 19.66 11.09 -15.14
CA GLU A 261 18.88 11.47 -13.95
C GLU A 261 19.22 10.58 -12.75
N ARG A 262 18.95 11.10 -11.56
CA ARG A 262 19.15 10.40 -10.29
C ARG A 262 17.89 10.34 -9.46
N THR A 263 17.82 9.33 -8.59
CA THR A 263 16.75 9.18 -7.61
C THR A 263 16.86 10.23 -6.49
N GLY A 264 15.80 10.32 -5.69
CA GLY A 264 15.89 10.78 -4.30
C GLY A 264 16.58 9.74 -3.40
N ILE A 265 16.28 9.79 -2.09
CA ILE A 265 16.64 8.71 -1.18
C ILE A 265 15.61 7.59 -1.34
N VAL A 266 16.07 6.42 -1.75
CA VAL A 266 15.31 5.19 -1.84
C VAL A 266 15.71 4.32 -0.65
N GLU A 267 14.74 3.85 0.13
CA GLU A 267 14.99 2.92 1.22
C GLU A 267 14.76 1.49 0.74
N SER A 268 15.65 0.57 1.11
CA SER A 268 15.45 -0.87 0.96
C SER A 268 15.76 -1.58 2.27
N SER A 269 15.52 -2.89 2.33
CA SER A 269 15.91 -3.74 3.46
C SER A 269 17.40 -3.66 3.86
N LEU A 270 18.28 -3.24 2.93
CA LEU A 270 19.73 -3.12 3.14
C LEU A 270 20.14 -1.75 3.70
N GLY A 271 19.33 -0.72 3.49
CA GLY A 271 19.63 0.66 3.87
C GLY A 271 19.12 1.70 2.87
N TYR A 272 19.83 2.82 2.76
CA TYR A 272 19.46 3.94 1.90
C TYR A 272 20.29 3.97 0.63
N HIS A 273 19.62 4.27 -0.48
CA HIS A 273 20.17 4.27 -1.83
C HIS A 273 19.91 5.62 -2.49
N ILE A 274 20.91 6.19 -3.14
CA ILE A 274 20.74 7.25 -4.14
C ILE A 274 21.40 6.73 -5.40
N VAL A 275 20.65 6.63 -6.49
CA VAL A 275 21.12 6.00 -7.73
C VAL A 275 21.08 7.00 -8.87
N LEU A 276 22.17 7.07 -9.61
CA LEU A 276 22.27 7.77 -10.89
C LEU A 276 22.11 6.73 -12.00
N LEU A 277 21.10 6.93 -12.86
CA LEU A 277 20.96 6.17 -14.09
C LEU A 277 21.87 6.80 -15.14
N GLU A 278 22.95 6.11 -15.52
CA GLU A 278 23.87 6.62 -16.53
C GLU A 278 23.33 6.33 -17.93
N GLU A 279 22.97 5.07 -18.18
CA GLU A 279 22.52 4.59 -19.49
C GLU A 279 21.51 3.45 -19.29
N ARG A 280 20.67 3.19 -20.29
CA ARG A 280 19.78 2.01 -20.35
C ARG A 280 19.74 1.45 -21.76
N ARG A 281 19.64 0.13 -21.90
CA ARG A 281 19.56 -0.57 -23.19
C ARG A 281 18.67 -1.80 -23.12
N LEU A 282 18.06 -2.15 -24.25
CA LEU A 282 17.42 -3.44 -24.46
C LEU A 282 18.44 -4.38 -25.07
N VAL A 283 18.62 -5.55 -24.46
CA VAL A 283 19.51 -6.61 -24.94
C VAL A 283 18.66 -7.82 -25.28
N GLU A 284 18.87 -8.38 -26.46
CA GLU A 284 18.24 -9.61 -26.90
C GLU A 284 19.26 -10.74 -26.91
N ASN A 285 19.04 -11.78 -26.10
CA ASN A 285 19.90 -12.95 -26.02
C ASN A 285 19.04 -14.20 -26.21
N ALA A 286 19.37 -15.01 -27.23
CA ALA A 286 18.63 -16.25 -27.55
C ALA A 286 17.10 -16.07 -27.69
N GLY A 287 16.66 -14.92 -28.21
CA GLY A 287 15.24 -14.58 -28.38
C GLY A 287 14.56 -14.04 -27.12
N GLU A 288 15.27 -13.95 -25.99
CA GLU A 288 14.78 -13.33 -24.77
C GLU A 288 15.26 -11.87 -24.70
N LYS A 289 14.30 -10.93 -24.63
CA LYS A 289 14.58 -9.51 -24.46
C LYS A 289 14.68 -9.19 -22.97
N SER A 290 15.77 -8.56 -22.58
CA SER A 290 15.99 -8.07 -21.22
C SER A 290 16.44 -6.62 -21.22
N GLU A 291 16.04 -5.87 -20.20
CA GLU A 291 16.51 -4.51 -20.01
C GLU A 291 17.73 -4.48 -19.09
N GLU A 292 18.80 -3.87 -19.58
CA GLU A 292 20.01 -3.59 -18.81
C GLU A 292 20.16 -2.09 -18.56
N VAL A 293 20.61 -1.75 -17.37
CA VAL A 293 20.89 -0.39 -16.93
C VAL A 293 22.33 -0.29 -16.49
N LYS A 294 22.93 0.88 -16.73
CA LYS A 294 24.23 1.24 -16.23
C LYS A 294 24.04 2.28 -15.14
N ILE A 295 24.50 1.97 -13.93
CA ILE A 295 24.20 2.81 -12.77
C ILE A 295 25.44 3.10 -11.92
N SER A 296 25.37 4.23 -11.22
CA SER A 296 26.23 4.58 -10.09
C SER A 296 25.37 4.75 -8.84
N GLN A 297 25.87 4.31 -7.69
CA GLN A 297 25.10 4.26 -6.44
C GLN A 297 25.88 4.85 -5.25
N ILE A 298 25.17 5.64 -4.44
CA ILE A 298 25.53 5.93 -3.06
C ILE A 298 24.67 5.02 -2.18
N PHE A 299 25.32 4.12 -1.45
CA PHE A 299 24.67 3.19 -0.54
C PHE A 299 25.08 3.50 0.88
N ILE A 300 24.12 3.61 1.80
CA ILE A 300 24.40 3.79 3.23
C ILE A 300 23.66 2.66 3.94
N ARG A 301 24.42 1.79 4.63
CA ARG A 301 23.85 0.64 5.32
C ARG A 301 23.00 1.14 6.49
N SER A 302 21.84 0.53 6.68
CA SER A 302 20.98 0.86 7.80
C SER A 302 20.06 -0.30 8.11
N ASN A 303 19.72 -0.45 9.40
CA ASN A 303 18.50 -1.17 9.76
C ASN A 303 17.33 -0.41 9.13
N SER A 304 16.56 -1.08 8.28
CA SER A 304 15.50 -0.45 7.50
C SER A 304 14.18 -0.44 8.26
N PHE A 305 13.49 0.70 8.20
CA PHE A 305 12.09 0.82 8.59
C PHE A 305 11.22 -0.20 7.84
N ILE A 306 11.53 -0.48 6.56
CA ILE A 306 10.81 -1.48 5.77
C ILE A 306 10.97 -2.87 6.38
N SER A 307 12.19 -3.28 6.74
CA SER A 307 12.46 -4.57 7.39
C SER A 307 11.77 -4.66 8.75
N TRP A 308 11.84 -3.59 9.55
CA TRP A 308 11.14 -3.52 10.84
C TRP A 308 9.63 -3.59 10.65
N LEU A 309 9.06 -2.84 9.71
CA LEU A 309 7.62 -2.83 9.44
C LEU A 309 7.16 -4.19 8.95
N GLN A 310 7.94 -4.84 8.10
CA GLN A 310 7.68 -6.19 7.62
C GLN A 310 7.66 -7.20 8.79
N GLU A 311 8.61 -7.10 9.71
CA GLU A 311 8.60 -7.90 10.94
C GLU A 311 7.34 -7.62 11.77
N GLN A 312 6.96 -6.34 11.97
CA GLN A 312 5.73 -5.99 12.69
C GLN A 312 4.47 -6.51 12.00
N LYS A 313 4.42 -6.48 10.66
CA LYS A 313 3.32 -7.03 9.86
C LYS A 313 3.24 -8.56 10.01
N SER A 314 4.37 -9.26 10.02
CA SER A 314 4.41 -10.73 10.19
C SER A 314 3.86 -11.21 11.55
N LYS A 315 3.93 -10.35 12.57
CA LYS A 315 3.34 -10.60 13.90
C LYS A 315 1.82 -10.44 13.91
N GLN A 316 1.24 -9.83 12.88
CA GLN A 316 -0.20 -9.60 12.82
C GLN A 316 -0.94 -10.85 12.37
N LYS A 317 -1.99 -11.20 13.11
CA LYS A 317 -2.96 -12.20 12.67
C LYS A 317 -3.99 -11.53 11.77
N VAL A 318 -3.97 -11.89 10.49
CA VAL A 318 -4.92 -11.42 9.49
C VAL A 318 -5.74 -12.61 8.98
N TRP A 319 -7.05 -12.44 8.92
CA TRP A 319 -7.95 -13.40 8.30
C TRP A 319 -8.63 -12.76 7.10
N ILE A 320 -8.34 -13.27 5.91
CA ILE A 320 -9.02 -12.90 4.68
C ILE A 320 -10.23 -13.82 4.50
N ILE A 321 -11.40 -13.22 4.27
CA ILE A 321 -12.68 -13.93 4.23
C ILE A 321 -12.99 -14.43 2.82
N THR A 322 -12.47 -13.75 1.80
CA THR A 322 -12.59 -14.18 0.40
C THR A 322 -11.76 -15.45 0.18
N LYS A 323 -12.25 -16.37 -0.66
CA LYS A 323 -11.59 -17.68 -0.87
C LYS A 323 -10.42 -17.59 -1.83
N GLU A 324 -10.39 -16.53 -2.64
CA GLU A 324 -9.43 -16.28 -3.71
C GLU A 324 -8.05 -15.93 -3.17
N TYR A 325 -7.98 -15.41 -1.94
CA TYR A 325 -6.74 -14.91 -1.35
C TYR A 325 -6.57 -15.40 0.09
N PHE A 326 -5.33 -15.49 0.52
CA PHE A 326 -4.99 -15.72 1.93
C PHE A 326 -3.85 -14.79 2.37
N TRP A 327 -3.73 -14.61 3.67
CA TRP A 327 -2.62 -13.89 4.27
C TRP A 327 -1.45 -14.84 4.52
N ASP A 328 -0.34 -14.64 3.84
CA ASP A 328 0.92 -15.29 4.16
C ASP A 328 1.54 -14.56 5.35
N GLN A 329 1.52 -15.18 6.52
CA GLN A 329 2.02 -14.55 7.73
C GLN A 329 3.54 -14.36 7.71
N LYS A 330 4.29 -15.24 7.05
CA LYS A 330 5.75 -15.17 7.00
C LYS A 330 6.20 -14.06 6.05
N GLU A 331 5.58 -14.00 4.87
CA GLU A 331 5.85 -12.96 3.88
C GLU A 331 5.07 -11.66 4.16
N ALA A 332 4.22 -11.66 5.19
CA ALA A 332 3.39 -10.54 5.62
C ALA A 332 2.68 -9.82 4.47
N ARG A 333 2.08 -10.63 3.58
CA ARG A 333 1.43 -10.16 2.35
C ARG A 333 0.29 -11.07 1.93
N VAL A 334 -0.57 -10.53 1.07
CA VAL A 334 -1.65 -11.28 0.43
C VAL A 334 -1.11 -12.13 -0.73
N ARG A 335 -1.52 -13.40 -0.75
CA ARG A 335 -1.21 -14.38 -1.81
C ARG A 335 -2.48 -14.97 -2.42
N PHE A 336 -2.33 -15.55 -3.61
CA PHE A 336 -3.42 -16.25 -4.26
C PHE A 336 -3.60 -17.64 -3.66
N SER A 337 -4.84 -18.03 -3.38
CA SER A 337 -5.16 -19.41 -2.98
C SER A 337 -4.96 -20.41 -4.12
N ASP A 338 -5.01 -19.95 -5.37
CA ASP A 338 -4.72 -20.75 -6.56
C ASP A 338 -3.20 -20.78 -6.83
N PRO A 339 -2.53 -21.94 -6.72
CA PRO A 339 -1.09 -22.06 -6.90
C PRO A 339 -0.60 -21.65 -8.30
N GLU A 340 -1.43 -21.85 -9.34
CA GLU A 340 -1.04 -21.46 -10.70
C GLU A 340 -0.97 -19.94 -10.82
N MET A 341 -1.99 -19.26 -10.30
CA MET A 341 -2.02 -17.80 -10.26
C MET A 341 -0.88 -17.23 -9.42
N ASP A 342 -0.59 -17.84 -8.28
CA ASP A 342 0.47 -17.40 -7.38
C ASP A 342 1.87 -17.54 -8.00
N GLN A 343 2.16 -18.68 -8.65
CA GLN A 343 3.46 -18.92 -9.29
C GLN A 343 3.64 -18.12 -10.59
N LYS A 344 2.58 -17.94 -11.37
CA LYS A 344 2.64 -17.26 -12.67
C LYS A 344 2.35 -15.77 -12.60
N GLU A 345 2.16 -15.20 -11.41
CA GLU A 345 1.88 -13.78 -11.20
C GLU A 345 2.87 -12.88 -11.94
N PHE A 346 4.17 -13.15 -11.83
CA PHE A 346 5.24 -12.40 -12.50
C PHE A 346 5.06 -12.41 -14.03
N PHE A 347 4.77 -13.56 -14.63
CA PHE A 347 4.53 -13.67 -16.06
C PHE A 347 3.29 -12.88 -16.51
N TYR A 348 2.21 -12.89 -15.72
CA TYR A 348 1.03 -12.09 -16.02
C TYR A 348 1.24 -10.58 -15.83
N ARG A 349 2.24 -10.18 -15.03
CA ARG A 349 2.68 -8.77 -14.93
C ARG A 349 3.49 -8.34 -16.15
N ILE A 350 4.36 -9.21 -16.67
CA ILE A 350 5.36 -8.85 -17.70
C ILE A 350 4.90 -9.12 -19.14
N LYS A 351 4.09 -10.17 -19.39
CA LYS A 351 3.59 -10.44 -20.74
C LYS A 351 2.67 -9.31 -21.19
N ALA A 352 3.20 -8.27 -21.83
CA ALA A 352 2.45 -7.26 -22.56
C ALA A 352 2.52 -7.50 -24.09
N ASP A 353 3.49 -8.28 -24.57
CA ASP A 353 3.64 -8.60 -25.99
C ASP A 353 2.61 -9.65 -26.44
N GLY A 354 1.80 -9.29 -27.44
CA GLY A 354 0.84 -10.17 -28.10
C GLY A 354 -0.49 -10.41 -27.36
N ASP A 355 -0.81 -9.60 -26.36
CA ASP A 355 -2.04 -9.71 -25.58
C ASP A 355 -3.24 -9.10 -26.37
N PRO A 356 -4.33 -9.85 -26.62
CA PRO A 356 -5.53 -9.32 -27.27
C PRO A 356 -6.30 -8.29 -26.42
N SER A 357 -5.84 -8.01 -25.20
CA SER A 357 -6.34 -6.93 -24.35
C SER A 357 -5.62 -5.59 -24.56
N VAL A 358 -4.62 -5.53 -25.46
CA VAL A 358 -3.90 -4.34 -25.95
C VAL A 358 -4.55 -3.79 -27.22
#